data_AF-A0A5D3WFY2-F1
#
_entry.id   AF-A0A5D3WFY2-F1
#
_cell.length_a   1.000
_cell.length_b   1.000
_cell.length_c   1.000
_cell.angle_alpha   90.00
_cell.angle_beta   90.00
_cell.angle_gamma   90.00
#
_symmetry.space_group_name_H-M   'P 1'
#
loop_
_entity.id
_entity.type
_entity.pdbx_description
1 polymer ?
#
loop_
_entity_poly.entity_id
_entity_poly.type
_entity_poly.pdbx_seq_one_letter_code
_entity_poly.pdbx_strand_id
1 'polypeptide(L)'
;MRTLASSGVDAVHLANCVMSLCPLHKKYLNLLRAEFPQITFVERTHEVDMKLERLFVRDFRDGVCSGKTIDGFLDKVMPVLLAKQQNAPR
;
A
#
# COMPACT_ATOMS: atom_id res chain seq x y z
N MET A 1 5.41 1.88 15.19
CA MET A 1 6.68 1.37 14.63
C MET A 1 7.68 0.91 15.69
N ARG A 2 7.90 1.65 16.79
CA ARG A 2 8.81 1.20 17.87
C ARG A 2 8.49 -0.21 18.39
N THR A 3 7.22 -0.53 18.61
CA THR A 3 6.78 -1.88 19.01
C THR A 3 7.11 -2.95 17.97
N LEU A 4 6.98 -2.63 16.68
CA LEU A 4 7.35 -3.52 15.59
C LEU A 4 8.88 -3.71 15.56
N ALA A 5 9.64 -2.62 15.64
CA ALA A 5 11.10 -2.67 15.65
C ALA A 5 11.65 -3.50 16.83
N SER A 6 11.03 -3.42 18.01
CA SER A 6 11.40 -4.22 19.18
C SER A 6 11.04 -5.71 19.06
N SER A 7 10.16 -6.09 18.14
CA SER A 7 9.81 -7.49 17.88
C SER A 7 10.76 -8.22 16.94
N GLY A 8 11.85 -7.58 16.51
CA GLY A 8 12.90 -8.23 15.71
C GLY A 8 12.50 -8.50 14.26
N VAL A 9 11.65 -7.66 13.66
CA VAL A 9 11.27 -7.79 12.24
C VAL A 9 12.41 -7.35 11.34
N ASP A 10 12.79 -8.20 10.38
CA ASP A 10 13.84 -7.90 9.40
C ASP A 10 13.36 -7.00 8.26
N ALA A 11 12.07 -7.09 7.91
CA ALA A 11 11.49 -6.37 6.78
C ALA A 11 10.06 -5.90 7.04
N VAL A 12 9.74 -4.73 6.48
CA VAL A 12 8.40 -4.14 6.47
C VAL A 12 8.01 -3.85 5.04
N HIS A 13 6.96 -4.52 4.58
CA HIS A 13 6.43 -4.33 3.24
C HIS A 13 5.28 -3.32 3.29
N LEU A 14 5.39 -2.26 2.50
CA LEU A 14 4.37 -1.22 2.44
C LEU A 14 3.30 -1.61 1.42
N ALA A 15 2.04 -1.58 1.85
CA ALA A 15 0.90 -1.83 1.00
C ALA A 15 0.87 -0.84 -0.17
N ASN A 16 0.45 -1.30 -1.35
CA ASN A 16 0.42 -0.47 -2.55
C ASN A 16 -0.42 0.80 -2.38
N CYS A 17 -1.53 0.74 -1.64
CA CYS A 17 -2.35 1.92 -1.36
C CYS A 17 -1.56 3.03 -0.64
N VAL A 18 -0.66 2.68 0.27
CA VAL A 18 0.20 3.66 0.96
C VAL A 18 1.18 4.28 -0.03
N MET A 19 1.74 3.49 -0.93
CA MET A 19 2.69 3.98 -1.93
C MET A 19 2.03 4.86 -3.00
N SER A 20 0.86 4.46 -3.51
CA SER A 20 0.20 5.14 -4.63
C SER A 20 -0.70 6.30 -4.20
N LEU A 21 -1.24 6.30 -2.97
CA LEU A 21 -2.22 7.31 -2.53
C LEU A 21 -1.67 8.30 -1.51
N CYS A 22 -0.74 7.89 -0.64
CA CYS A 22 -0.26 8.77 0.42
C CYS A 22 0.76 9.78 -0.15
N PRO A 23 0.48 11.09 -0.15
CA PRO A 23 1.40 12.09 -0.69
C PRO A 23 2.68 12.22 0.15
N LEU A 24 2.63 11.79 1.42
CA LEU A 24 3.72 11.91 2.38
C LEU A 24 4.54 10.62 2.53
N HIS A 25 4.24 9.55 1.78
CA HIS A 25 4.88 8.25 1.98
C HIS A 25 6.41 8.35 1.98
N LYS A 26 7.01 9.11 1.05
CA LYS A 26 8.46 9.31 0.95
C LYS A 26 9.04 9.95 2.21
N LYS A 27 8.37 10.97 2.74
CA LYS A 27 8.82 11.67 3.95
C LYS A 27 8.83 10.72 5.15
N TYR A 28 7.76 9.95 5.32
CA TYR A 28 7.69 8.96 6.40
C TYR A 28 8.69 7.82 6.23
N LEU A 29 8.86 7.30 5.02
CA LEU A 29 9.86 6.26 4.71
C LEU A 29 11.27 6.70 5.06
N ASN A 30 11.63 7.94 4.73
CA ASN A 30 12.95 8.48 5.05
C ASN A 30 13.18 8.59 6.56
N LEU A 31 12.16 9.04 7.31
CA LEU A 31 12.24 9.09 8.77
C LEU A 31 12.37 7.68 9.37
N LEU A 32 11.59 6.72 8.87
CA LEU A 32 11.64 5.34 9.36
C LEU A 32 12.96 4.66 9.04
N ARG A 33 13.53 4.88 7.86
CA ARG A 33 14.86 4.39 7.48
C ARG A 33 15.96 5.02 8.34
N ALA A 34 15.81 6.27 8.73
CA ALA A 34 16.76 6.96 9.61
C ALA A 34 16.67 6.46 11.08
N GLU A 35 15.46 6.21 11.59
CA GLU A 35 15.25 5.75 12.97
C GLU A 35 15.53 4.24 13.15
N PHE A 36 15.28 3.42 12.11
CA PHE A 36 15.42 1.97 12.15
C PHE A 36 16.23 1.43 10.96
N PRO A 37 17.55 1.73 10.88
CA PRO A 37 18.39 1.35 9.74
C PRO A 37 18.54 -0.17 9.56
N GLN A 38 18.29 -0.96 10.60
CA GLN A 38 18.34 -2.41 10.57
C GLN A 38 17.11 -3.06 9.92
N ILE A 39 16.03 -2.30 9.71
CA ILE A 39 14.79 -2.81 9.12
C ILE A 39 14.79 -2.53 7.62
N THR A 40 14.55 -3.57 6.82
CA THR A 40 14.42 -3.43 5.37
C THR A 40 13.01 -2.95 5.01
N PHE A 41 12.91 -1.72 4.48
CA PHE A 41 11.63 -1.18 4.01
C PHE A 41 11.45 -1.46 2.52
N VAL A 42 10.51 -2.36 2.20
CA VAL A 42 10.16 -2.75 0.82
C VAL A 42 9.00 -1.90 0.34
N GLU A 43 9.25 -1.11 -0.69
CA GLU A 43 8.27 -0.24 -1.33
C GLU A 43 7.45 -1.04 -2.35
N ARG A 44 6.17 -1.26 -2.02
CA ARG A 44 5.16 -2.08 -2.73
C ARG A 44 5.28 -3.57 -2.44
N THR A 45 4.15 -4.17 -2.06
CA THR A 45 4.01 -5.62 -1.83
C THR A 45 3.88 -6.43 -3.11
N HIS A 46 3.48 -5.83 -4.23
CA HIS A 46 3.17 -6.54 -5.48
C HIS A 46 3.59 -5.71 -6.71
N GLU A 47 3.97 -6.37 -7.80
CA GLU A 47 4.04 -5.74 -9.13
C GLU A 47 2.62 -5.33 -9.55
N VAL A 48 2.39 -4.03 -9.63
CA VAL A 48 1.11 -3.49 -10.08
C VAL A 48 1.27 -3.11 -11.53
N ASP A 49 0.45 -3.70 -12.40
CA ASP A 49 0.28 -3.25 -13.77
C ASP A 49 0.01 -1.73 -13.76
N MET A 50 0.83 -0.95 -14.46
CA MET A 50 0.72 0.52 -14.52
C MET A 50 -0.66 1.00 -15.00
N LYS A 51 -1.44 0.17 -15.70
CA LYS A 51 -2.85 0.46 -16.00
C LYS A 51 -3.74 0.34 -14.76
N LEU A 52 -3.54 -0.72 -13.98
CA LEU A 52 -4.31 -0.98 -12.76
C LEU A 52 -4.00 0.06 -11.68
N GLU A 53 -2.75 0.49 -11.56
CA GLU A 53 -2.35 1.55 -10.62
C GLU A 53 -3.03 2.89 -10.97
N ARG A 54 -3.05 3.28 -12.25
CA ARG A 54 -3.73 4.50 -12.68
C ARG A 54 -5.23 4.46 -12.45
N LEU A 55 -5.87 3.31 -12.71
CA LEU A 55 -7.28 3.10 -12.41
C LEU A 55 -7.55 3.20 -10.92
N PHE A 56 -6.73 2.56 -10.09
CA PHE A 56 -6.84 2.61 -8.64
C PHE A 56 -6.71 4.04 -8.08
N VAL A 57 -5.70 4.81 -8.53
CA VAL A 57 -5.49 6.19 -8.08
C VAL A 57 -6.62 7.11 -8.54
N ARG A 58 -7.06 6.98 -9.81
CA ARG A 58 -8.18 7.77 -10.34
C ARG A 58 -9.46 7.45 -9.59
N ASP A 59 -9.81 6.17 -9.49
CA ASP A 59 -11.09 5.74 -8.90
C ASP A 59 -11.12 6.03 -7.38
N PHE A 60 -9.98 5.95 -6.68
CA PHE A 60 -9.87 6.37 -5.29
C PHE A 60 -10.04 7.89 -5.15
N ARG A 61 -9.34 8.69 -5.97
CA ARG A 61 -9.46 10.15 -5.98
C ARG A 61 -10.90 10.57 -6.27
N ASP A 62 -11.51 9.99 -7.29
CA ASP A 62 -12.88 10.29 -7.68
C ASP A 62 -13.86 9.84 -6.60
N GLY A 63 -13.64 8.69 -5.95
CA GLY A 63 -14.45 8.23 -4.81
C GLY A 63 -14.41 9.19 -3.62
N VAL A 64 -13.21 9.60 -3.21
CA VAL A 64 -12.99 10.54 -2.09
C VAL A 64 -13.54 11.93 -2.41
N CYS A 65 -13.32 12.44 -3.62
CA CYS A 65 -13.83 13.75 -4.04
C CYS A 65 -15.34 13.77 -4.32
N SER A 66 -15.96 12.63 -4.65
CA SER A 66 -17.40 12.53 -4.92
C SER A 66 -18.25 12.22 -3.68
N GLY A 67 -17.65 12.15 -2.49
CA GLY A 67 -18.37 11.82 -1.25
C GLY A 67 -18.93 10.39 -1.21
N LYS A 68 -18.44 9.48 -2.06
CA LYS A 68 -18.80 8.06 -1.99
C LYS A 68 -17.95 7.43 -0.89
N THR A 69 -18.59 6.75 0.05
CA THR A 69 -17.90 6.09 1.16
C THR A 69 -16.85 5.10 0.64
N ILE A 70 -15.75 4.98 1.38
CA ILE A 70 -14.67 4.02 1.10
C ILE A 70 -15.21 2.60 0.87
N ASP A 71 -16.33 2.26 1.50
CA ASP A 71 -17.01 0.96 1.38
C ASP A 71 -17.39 0.62 -0.06
N GLY A 72 -17.98 1.56 -0.82
CA GLY A 72 -18.39 1.31 -2.20
C GLY A 72 -17.22 1.18 -3.19
N PHE A 73 -16.06 1.71 -2.83
CA PHE A 73 -14.81 1.51 -3.57
C PHE A 73 -14.19 0.14 -3.22
N LEU A 74 -14.14 -0.21 -1.94
CA LEU A 74 -13.65 -1.50 -1.47
C LEU A 74 -14.47 -2.66 -2.04
N ASP A 75 -15.80 -2.56 -2.10
CA ASP A 75 -16.66 -3.60 -2.67
C ASP A 75 -16.38 -3.92 -4.14
N LYS A 76 -15.94 -2.92 -4.93
CA LYS A 76 -15.61 -3.12 -6.36
C LYS A 76 -14.20 -3.64 -6.58
N VAL A 77 -13.25 -3.18 -5.76
CA VAL A 77 -11.83 -3.46 -5.96
C VAL A 77 -11.40 -4.72 -5.20
N MET A 78 -12.03 -5.04 -4.06
CA MET A 78 -11.66 -6.20 -3.25
C MET A 78 -11.78 -7.54 -3.97
N PRO A 79 -12.84 -7.82 -4.75
CA PRO A 79 -12.94 -9.08 -5.50
C PRO A 79 -11.76 -9.29 -6.46
N VAL A 80 -11.29 -8.20 -7.10
CA VAL A 80 -10.18 -8.23 -8.05
C VAL A 80 -8.84 -8.45 -7.34
N LEU A 81 -8.63 -7.83 -6.17
CA LEU A 81 -7.42 -8.00 -5.38
C LEU A 81 -7.35 -9.40 -4.75
N LEU A 82 -8.46 -9.94 -4.25
CA LEU A 82 -8.53 -11.29 -3.69
C LEU A 82 -8.29 -12.37 -4.74
N ALA A 83 -8.83 -12.20 -5.96
CA ALA A 83 -8.61 -13.13 -7.07
C ALA A 83 -7.13 -13.18 -7.52
N LYS A 84 -6.39 -12.08 -7.37
CA LYS A 84 -4.95 -12.04 -7.67
C LYS A 84 -4.08 -12.61 -6.55
N GLN A 85 -4.47 -12.45 -5.28
CA GLN A 85 -3.72 -13.05 -4.17
C GLN A 85 -3.79 -14.58 -4.15
N GLN A 86 -4.88 -15.18 -4.64
CA GLN A 86 -5.01 -16.65 -4.73
C GLN A 86 -4.19 -17.29 -5.87
N ASN A 87 -3.64 -16.49 -6.78
CA ASN A 87 -2.85 -16.96 -7.94
C ASN A 87 -1.37 -16.58 -7.86
N ALA A 88 -0.89 -16.04 -6.74
CA ALA A 88 0.53 -15.78 -6.55
C ALA A 88 1.27 -17.13 -6.34
N PRO A 89 2.33 -17.43 -7.10
CA PRO A 89 3.14 -18.63 -6.87
C PRO A 89 3.73 -18.57 -5.45
N ARG A 90 3.66 -19.70 -4.74
CA ARG A 90 4.20 -19.87 -3.38
C ARG A 90 5.71 -19.71 -3.34
#